data_AF-A0AAV2R721-F1
#
_entry.id   AF-A0AAV2R721-F1
#
_cell.length_a   1.000
_cell.length_b   1.000
_cell.length_c   1.000
_cell.angle_alpha   90.00
_cell.angle_beta   90.00
_cell.angle_gamma   90.00
#
_symmetry.space_group_name_H-M   'P 1'
#
loop_
_entity.id
_entity.type
_entity.pdbx_description
1 polymer ?
#
loop_
_entity_poly.entity_id
_entity_poly.type
_entity_poly.pdbx_seq_one_letter_code
_entity_poly.pdbx_strand_id
1 'polypeptide(L)'
;MNPQPQITNFKSLHFHMDTILMEQSHKTKFEQYRKERNLKFMFHYLWKLDKAHSILNVDIKPPVKSKAHSENLRKQGNKFYQKKNFQQALDEYNKSIIVAPHPVITKGEYSAELPEVLEDLDMVMYKELALGYANRSAVLYELKQYKKSIADIDSALKFGYPQAQHHKLAERKAKCLIALKKHKEAKSLLEKTIATLSSLITEDTKKSLEKLEADCHCDDQLTSDGIYKDQPQRKLSSLSNDELLFAFTNPSPPILKEVNPKIPVFSSALDLSYSKSRGRSVIATRDIKPGEVLAVEAPYISMLISEDHSNLRNHCYVCTAHSLTPLPCAQCNKVIFCSDSCRDEGISKFHSVECSVLPTLLDLDMGMNGYLAFRVIARTPFQQLRSIVPK
;
A
#
# COMPACT_ATOMS: atom_id res chain seq x y z
N MET A 1 10.07 -11.33 43.58
CA MET A 1 9.80 -11.88 42.23
C MET A 1 10.83 -11.28 41.30
N ASN A 2 11.79 -12.08 40.83
CA ASN A 2 12.77 -11.61 39.86
C ASN A 2 12.05 -11.35 38.52
N PRO A 3 12.25 -10.19 37.87
CA PRO A 3 11.72 -9.98 36.54
C PRO A 3 12.38 -10.99 35.60
N GLN A 4 11.56 -11.76 34.88
CA GLN A 4 12.07 -12.57 33.78
C GLN A 4 12.79 -11.64 32.80
N PRO A 5 14.01 -11.99 32.35
CA PRO A 5 14.72 -11.18 31.39
C PRO A 5 13.91 -11.12 30.09
N GLN A 6 13.33 -9.96 29.81
CA GLN A 6 12.82 -9.66 28.48
C GLN A 6 14.02 -9.60 27.53
N ILE A 7 14.16 -10.62 26.70
CA ILE A 7 15.21 -10.70 25.68
C ILE A 7 14.83 -9.72 24.58
N THR A 8 15.33 -8.49 24.68
CA THR A 8 15.02 -7.37 23.77
C THR A 8 15.89 -7.34 22.51
N ASN A 9 16.69 -8.38 22.25
CA ASN A 9 17.64 -8.36 21.14
C ASN A 9 17.66 -9.71 20.42
N PHE A 10 16.86 -9.84 19.36
CA PHE A 10 16.92 -10.96 18.41
C PHE A 10 18.19 -10.86 17.54
N LYS A 11 19.37 -10.87 18.18
CA LYS A 11 20.63 -11.03 17.46
C LYS A 11 20.63 -12.43 16.86
N SER A 12 20.36 -12.52 15.56
CA SER A 12 20.54 -13.67 14.66
C SER A 12 19.99 -15.01 15.17
N LEU A 13 19.13 -15.64 14.38
CA LEU A 13 18.71 -17.04 14.57
C LEU A 13 19.90 -17.99 14.86
N HIS A 14 21.10 -17.65 14.36
CA HIS A 14 22.33 -18.39 14.62
C HIS A 14 22.72 -18.44 16.11
N PHE A 15 22.61 -17.33 16.84
CA PHE A 15 22.93 -17.27 18.27
C PHE A 15 21.95 -18.11 19.10
N HIS A 16 20.68 -18.10 18.72
CA HIS A 16 19.66 -18.95 19.34
C HIS A 16 19.94 -20.43 19.08
N MET A 17 20.38 -20.80 17.87
CA MET A 17 20.72 -22.18 17.53
C MET A 17 21.91 -22.70 18.36
N ASP A 18 22.96 -21.90 18.55
CA ASP A 18 24.08 -22.26 19.43
C ASP A 18 23.62 -22.41 20.90
N THR A 19 22.65 -21.58 21.32
CA THR A 19 22.07 -21.65 22.67
C THR A 19 21.20 -22.90 22.87
N ILE A 20 20.40 -23.26 21.86
CA ILE A 20 19.57 -24.47 21.85
C ILE A 20 20.45 -25.72 21.84
N LEU A 21 21.52 -25.71 21.04
CA LEU A 21 22.46 -26.81 20.87
C LEU A 21 23.68 -26.72 21.81
N MET A 22 23.53 -26.05 22.97
CA MET A 22 24.63 -25.82 23.93
C MET A 22 25.29 -27.11 24.41
N GLU A 23 24.56 -28.21 24.51
CA GLU A 23 25.15 -29.50 24.86
C GLU A 23 25.89 -30.10 23.65
N GLN A 24 27.13 -30.54 23.88
CA GLN A 24 27.97 -31.13 22.84
C GLN A 24 27.32 -32.35 22.17
N SER A 25 26.50 -33.10 22.89
CA SER A 25 25.70 -34.23 22.39
C SER A 25 24.70 -33.79 21.31
N HIS A 26 23.94 -32.71 21.56
CA HIS A 26 22.99 -32.11 20.62
C HIS A 26 23.71 -31.54 19.41
N LYS A 27 24.80 -30.81 19.61
CA LYS A 27 25.61 -30.22 18.53
C LYS A 27 26.17 -31.29 17.59
N THR A 28 26.71 -32.37 18.15
CA THR A 28 27.29 -33.48 17.38
C THR A 28 26.22 -34.18 16.53
N LYS A 29 25.05 -34.46 17.12
CA LYS A 29 23.95 -35.12 16.42
C LYS A 29 23.33 -34.23 15.33
N PHE A 30 23.23 -32.92 15.60
CA PHE A 30 22.75 -31.95 14.61
C PHE A 30 23.73 -31.79 13.43
N GLU A 31 25.04 -31.72 13.68
CA GLU A 31 26.07 -31.68 12.64
C GLU A 31 26.14 -32.98 11.82
N GLN A 32 25.88 -34.13 12.43
CA GLN A 32 25.73 -35.39 11.69
C GLN A 32 24.60 -35.30 10.66
N TYR A 33 23.39 -34.91 11.08
CA TYR A 33 22.26 -34.75 10.16
C TYR A 33 22.51 -33.68 9.09
N ARG A 34 23.26 -32.63 9.44
CA ARG A 34 23.69 -31.59 8.48
C ARG A 34 24.60 -32.16 7.39
N LYS A 35 25.59 -32.97 7.75
CA LYS A 35 26.49 -33.65 6.79
C LYS A 35 25.74 -34.60 5.88
N GLU A 36 24.76 -35.32 6.43
CA GLU A 36 23.85 -36.21 5.69
C GLU A 36 22.80 -35.44 4.86
N ARG A 37 22.77 -34.10 4.96
CA ARG A 37 21.79 -33.21 4.32
C ARG A 37 20.33 -33.59 4.63
N ASN A 38 20.08 -34.15 5.81
CA ASN A 38 18.76 -34.61 6.20
C ASN A 38 17.98 -33.55 6.98
N LEU A 39 17.48 -32.54 6.26
CA LEU A 39 16.74 -31.41 6.83
C LEU A 39 15.54 -31.84 7.71
N LYS A 40 14.85 -32.93 7.33
CA LYS A 40 13.70 -33.45 8.07
C LYS A 40 14.11 -33.92 9.47
N PHE A 41 15.20 -34.68 9.59
CA PHE A 41 15.69 -35.11 10.90
C PHE A 41 16.30 -33.96 11.69
N MET A 42 16.98 -33.01 11.05
CA MET A 42 17.46 -31.80 11.73
C MET A 42 16.31 -31.04 12.38
N PHE A 43 15.24 -30.77 11.62
CA PHE A 43 14.05 -30.08 12.14
C PHE A 43 13.37 -30.88 13.25
N HIS A 44 13.09 -32.17 13.02
CA HIS A 44 12.43 -33.03 14.00
C HIS A 44 13.22 -33.16 15.30
N TYR A 45 14.55 -33.24 15.21
CA TYR A 45 15.43 -33.30 16.37
C TYR A 45 15.37 -32.00 17.16
N LEU A 46 15.53 -30.86 16.48
CA LEU A 46 15.50 -29.55 17.13
C LEU A 46 14.13 -29.27 17.77
N TRP A 47 13.05 -29.60 17.06
CA TRP A 47 11.67 -29.43 17.55
C TRP A 47 11.32 -30.33 18.74
N LYS A 48 12.11 -31.37 19.02
CA LYS A 48 11.95 -32.21 20.22
C LYS A 48 12.67 -31.69 21.46
N LEU A 49 13.52 -30.67 21.32
CA LEU A 49 14.24 -30.10 22.45
C LEU A 49 13.33 -29.10 23.17
N ASP A 50 13.08 -29.31 24.46
CA ASP A 50 12.31 -28.36 25.28
C ASP A 50 12.92 -26.96 25.24
N LYS A 51 14.26 -26.90 25.17
CA LYS A 51 15.03 -25.66 25.03
C LYS A 51 14.75 -24.92 23.72
N ALA A 52 14.37 -25.63 22.64
CA ALA A 52 13.94 -24.98 21.41
C ALA A 52 12.61 -24.25 21.61
N HIS A 53 11.66 -24.84 22.33
CA HIS A 53 10.36 -24.20 22.60
C HIS A 53 10.47 -23.02 23.56
N SER A 54 11.40 -23.06 24.52
CA SER A 54 11.63 -21.93 25.42
C SER A 54 12.35 -20.76 24.75
N ILE A 55 13.28 -21.04 23.81
CA ILE A 55 14.09 -20.01 23.14
C ILE A 55 13.40 -19.48 21.88
N LEU A 56 12.71 -20.32 21.11
CA LEU A 56 11.99 -19.93 19.89
C LEU A 56 10.57 -19.42 20.18
N ASN A 57 10.21 -19.20 21.45
CA ASN A 57 8.96 -18.53 21.77
C ASN A 57 9.05 -17.07 21.35
N VAL A 58 8.31 -16.72 20.30
CA VAL A 58 8.36 -15.40 19.69
C VAL A 58 7.24 -14.55 20.25
N ASP A 59 7.59 -13.40 20.82
CA ASP A 59 6.61 -12.40 21.24
C ASP A 59 5.96 -11.75 20.00
N ILE A 60 4.67 -12.02 19.80
CA ILE A 60 3.91 -11.48 18.68
C ILE A 60 3.51 -10.05 19.01
N LYS A 61 4.13 -9.10 18.31
CA LYS A 61 3.86 -7.68 18.48
C LYS A 61 2.58 -7.33 17.72
N PRO A 62 1.52 -6.85 18.41
CA PRO A 62 0.30 -6.49 17.73
C PRO A 62 0.54 -5.31 16.78
N PRO A 63 -0.21 -5.21 15.68
CA PRO A 63 -0.18 -4.03 14.83
C PRO A 63 -0.70 -2.81 15.60
N VAL A 64 0.02 -1.68 15.54
CA VAL A 64 -0.34 -0.48 16.33
C VAL A 64 -0.69 0.70 15.42
N LYS A 65 -1.97 1.05 15.40
CA LYS A 65 -2.46 2.36 14.95
C LYS A 65 -2.55 3.30 16.16
N SER A 66 -2.32 4.59 15.96
CA SER A 66 -2.33 5.56 17.06
C SER A 66 -2.86 6.92 16.63
N LYS A 67 -3.86 7.42 17.36
CA LYS A 67 -4.41 8.78 17.18
C LYS A 67 -3.33 9.84 17.41
N ALA A 68 -2.61 9.75 18.54
CA ALA A 68 -1.58 10.71 18.91
C ALA A 68 -0.41 10.73 17.92
N HIS A 69 0.01 9.55 17.44
CA HIS A 69 1.08 9.46 16.44
C HIS A 69 0.64 10.10 15.11
N SER A 70 -0.56 9.76 14.62
CA SER A 70 -1.14 10.36 13.40
C SER A 70 -1.22 11.88 13.50
N GLU A 71 -1.72 12.39 14.63
CA GLU A 71 -1.86 13.82 14.86
C GLU A 71 -0.50 14.53 14.82
N ASN A 72 0.54 13.96 15.45
CA ASN A 72 1.89 14.54 15.44
C ASN A 72 2.45 14.65 14.01
N LEU A 73 2.41 13.56 13.24
CA LEU A 73 2.85 13.56 11.84
C LEU A 73 2.06 14.58 11.00
N ARG A 74 0.74 14.66 11.20
CA ARG A 74 -0.09 15.65 10.52
C ARG A 74 0.30 17.08 10.89
N LYS A 75 0.63 17.36 12.16
CA LYS A 75 1.15 18.67 12.59
C LYS A 75 2.51 18.98 11.95
N GLN A 76 3.38 17.99 11.76
CA GLN A 76 4.63 18.15 11.02
C GLN A 76 4.39 18.47 9.55
N GLY A 77 3.48 17.74 8.89
CA GLY A 77 3.04 18.03 7.53
C GLY A 77 2.51 19.46 7.37
N ASN A 78 1.73 19.96 8.34
CA ASN A 78 1.25 21.34 8.33
C ASN A 78 2.39 22.37 8.35
N LYS A 79 3.47 22.12 9.11
CA LYS A 79 4.64 23.01 9.14
C LYS A 79 5.33 23.05 7.76
N PHE A 80 5.45 21.92 7.08
CA PHE A 80 6.01 21.87 5.73
C PHE A 80 5.09 22.52 4.70
N TYR A 81 3.78 22.32 4.81
CA TYR A 81 2.77 22.93 3.94
C TYR A 81 2.82 24.46 4.02
N GLN A 82 2.86 25.02 5.23
CA GLN A 82 2.97 26.48 5.43
C GLN A 82 4.24 27.06 4.79
N LYS A 83 5.34 26.29 4.78
CA LYS A 83 6.61 26.66 4.13
C LYS A 83 6.60 26.40 2.61
N LYS A 84 5.48 25.97 2.02
CA LYS A 84 5.34 25.54 0.62
C LYS A 84 6.28 24.40 0.22
N ASN A 85 6.78 23.63 1.20
CA ASN A 85 7.52 22.40 0.93
C ASN A 85 6.54 21.24 0.76
N PHE A 86 5.92 21.18 -0.41
CA PHE A 86 4.82 20.26 -0.67
C PHE A 86 5.25 18.78 -0.69
N GLN A 87 6.47 18.47 -1.12
CA GLN A 87 6.96 17.08 -1.12
C GLN A 87 7.05 16.54 0.32
N GLN A 88 7.70 17.27 1.22
CA GLN A 88 7.79 16.84 2.62
C GLN A 88 6.42 16.87 3.32
N ALA A 89 5.56 17.83 2.98
CA ALA A 89 4.19 17.83 3.50
C ALA A 89 3.42 16.57 3.08
N LEU A 90 3.52 16.17 1.81
CA LEU A 90 2.89 14.96 1.28
C LEU A 90 3.39 13.71 2.00
N ASP A 91 4.70 13.58 2.19
CA ASP A 91 5.29 12.43 2.88
C ASP A 91 4.81 12.32 4.33
N GLU A 92 4.74 13.44 5.07
CA GLU A 92 4.22 13.45 6.44
C GLU A 92 2.72 13.16 6.51
N TYR A 93 1.92 13.65 5.57
CA TYR A 93 0.49 13.29 5.49
C TYR A 93 0.28 11.83 5.08
N ASN A 94 1.13 11.26 4.23
CA ASN A 94 1.12 9.84 3.93
C ASN A 94 1.37 9.00 5.19
N LYS A 95 2.42 9.35 5.95
CA LYS A 95 2.72 8.66 7.22
C LYS A 95 1.58 8.80 8.22
N SER A 96 0.93 9.96 8.34
CA SER A 96 -0.18 10.16 9.28
C SER A 96 -1.37 9.24 8.96
N ILE A 97 -1.76 9.16 7.69
CA ILE A 97 -2.81 8.24 7.21
C ILE A 97 -2.45 6.78 7.48
N ILE A 98 -1.17 6.39 7.28
CA ILE A 98 -0.68 5.01 7.52
C ILE A 98 -0.81 4.59 8.99
N VAL A 99 -0.62 5.50 9.94
CA VAL A 99 -0.67 5.17 11.37
C VAL A 99 -2.02 5.49 12.02
N ALA A 100 -2.93 6.18 11.33
CA ALA A 100 -4.24 6.54 11.85
C ALA A 100 -5.12 5.30 12.11
N PRO A 101 -5.93 5.29 13.20
CA PRO A 101 -6.98 4.29 13.38
C PRO A 101 -7.92 4.28 12.19
N HIS A 102 -8.35 3.08 11.79
CA HIS A 102 -9.07 2.85 10.54
C HIS A 102 -10.15 1.77 10.76
N PRO A 103 -11.30 1.83 10.06
CA PRO A 103 -12.31 0.79 10.14
C PRO A 103 -11.79 -0.54 9.60
N VAL A 104 -12.12 -1.63 10.28
CA VAL A 104 -11.69 -2.98 9.86
C VAL A 104 -12.27 -3.28 8.48
N ILE A 105 -11.44 -3.82 7.59
CA ILE A 105 -11.83 -4.26 6.26
C ILE A 105 -11.80 -5.79 6.28
N THR A 106 -12.93 -6.45 6.06
CA THR A 106 -13.03 -7.91 5.92
C THR A 106 -13.44 -8.22 4.49
N LYS A 107 -12.62 -8.99 3.77
CA LYS A 107 -12.86 -9.40 2.36
C LYS A 107 -13.12 -8.24 1.37
N GLY A 108 -12.47 -7.08 1.56
CA GLY A 108 -12.65 -5.91 0.70
C GLY A 108 -13.88 -5.05 1.04
N GLU A 109 -14.70 -5.51 1.98
CA GLU A 109 -15.82 -4.74 2.52
C GLU A 109 -15.45 -4.19 3.90
N TYR A 110 -15.92 -2.99 4.23
CA TYR A 110 -15.73 -2.44 5.55
C TYR A 110 -16.63 -3.22 6.53
N SER A 111 -16.02 -4.06 7.36
CA SER A 111 -16.75 -4.80 8.39
C SER A 111 -16.86 -3.93 9.63
N ALA A 112 -17.76 -2.97 9.55
CA ALA A 112 -18.53 -2.53 10.69
C ALA A 112 -19.90 -2.24 10.12
N GLU A 113 -20.94 -2.86 10.69
CA GLU A 113 -22.24 -2.20 10.76
C GLU A 113 -21.93 -0.74 11.14
N LEU A 114 -22.07 0.19 10.20
CA LEU A 114 -22.22 1.60 10.56
C LEU A 114 -23.37 1.59 11.55
N PRO A 115 -23.18 1.96 12.83
CA PRO A 115 -24.24 1.77 13.80
C PRO A 115 -25.49 2.44 13.27
N GLU A 116 -26.57 1.68 13.10
CA GLU A 116 -27.80 2.07 12.39
C GLU A 116 -28.48 3.29 13.03
N VAL A 117 -28.02 3.71 14.22
CA VAL A 117 -28.47 4.90 14.92
C VAL A 117 -27.25 5.58 15.55
N LEU A 118 -26.79 6.69 14.98
CA LEU A 118 -25.86 7.62 15.64
C LEU A 118 -26.41 9.04 15.52
N GLU A 119 -27.49 9.29 16.25
CA GLU A 119 -28.03 10.65 16.31
C GLU A 119 -27.15 11.60 17.14
N ASP A 120 -26.20 11.17 18.00
CA ASP A 120 -25.43 12.18 18.76
C ASP A 120 -24.06 11.83 19.38
N LEU A 121 -23.44 10.67 19.16
CA LEU A 121 -22.03 10.44 19.58
C LEU A 121 -21.32 9.51 18.57
N ASP A 122 -20.02 9.66 18.34
CA ASP A 122 -19.16 8.71 17.58
C ASP A 122 -19.02 8.77 16.04
N MET A 123 -19.40 9.87 15.38
CA MET A 123 -18.82 10.23 14.06
C MET A 123 -17.30 10.58 14.13
N VAL A 124 -16.67 10.37 15.30
CA VAL A 124 -15.32 10.81 15.71
C VAL A 124 -14.29 9.66 15.68
N MET A 125 -14.72 8.41 15.49
CA MET A 125 -13.82 7.26 15.66
C MET A 125 -12.59 7.29 14.73
N TYR A 126 -12.76 7.75 13.48
CA TYR A 126 -11.68 7.85 12.47
C TYR A 126 -11.32 9.29 12.12
N LYS A 127 -11.59 10.24 13.03
CA LYS A 127 -11.31 11.66 12.83
C LYS A 127 -9.90 11.93 12.32
N GLU A 128 -8.87 11.32 12.92
CA GLU A 128 -7.48 11.56 12.49
C GLU A 128 -7.20 11.03 11.06
N LEU A 129 -7.86 9.96 10.65
CA LEU A 129 -7.79 9.44 9.28
C LEU A 129 -8.44 10.43 8.29
N ALA A 130 -9.65 10.91 8.61
CA ALA A 130 -10.36 11.91 7.81
C ALA A 130 -9.56 13.22 7.69
N LEU A 131 -8.98 13.71 8.79
CA LEU A 131 -8.10 14.89 8.79
C LEU A 131 -6.84 14.66 7.97
N GLY A 132 -6.26 13.45 8.00
CA GLY A 132 -5.12 13.07 7.17
C GLY A 132 -5.42 13.22 5.68
N TYR A 133 -6.51 12.61 5.21
CA TYR A 133 -6.97 12.72 3.82
C TYR A 133 -7.31 14.18 3.42
N ALA A 134 -7.99 14.92 4.29
CA ALA A 134 -8.30 16.32 4.05
C ALA A 134 -7.04 17.20 3.92
N ASN A 135 -5.98 16.91 4.68
CA ASN A 135 -4.72 17.65 4.57
C ASN A 135 -3.93 17.22 3.33
N ARG A 136 -3.87 15.92 3.03
CA ARG A 136 -3.20 15.40 1.84
C ARG A 136 -3.83 15.92 0.54
N SER A 137 -5.16 15.99 0.46
CA SER A 137 -5.84 16.58 -0.70
C SER A 137 -5.48 18.04 -0.95
N ALA A 138 -5.15 18.81 0.11
CA ALA A 138 -4.66 20.19 -0.04
C ALA A 138 -3.33 20.22 -0.79
N VAL A 139 -2.38 19.38 -0.39
CA VAL A 139 -1.08 19.25 -1.07
C VAL A 139 -1.25 18.76 -2.49
N LEU A 140 -2.09 17.75 -2.70
CA LEU A 140 -2.35 17.21 -4.04
C LEU A 140 -2.95 18.27 -4.98
N TYR A 141 -3.80 19.16 -4.46
CA TYR A 141 -4.30 20.30 -5.23
C TYR A 141 -3.17 21.26 -5.63
N GLU A 142 -2.30 21.65 -4.70
CA GLU A 142 -1.13 22.51 -4.98
C GLU A 142 -0.17 21.86 -5.99
N LEU A 143 -0.03 20.53 -5.93
CA LEU A 143 0.74 19.72 -6.88
C LEU A 143 0.00 19.41 -8.20
N LYS A 144 -1.17 20.01 -8.42
CA LYS A 144 -2.05 19.82 -9.60
C LYS A 144 -2.50 18.37 -9.85
N GLN A 145 -2.41 17.52 -8.84
CA GLN A 145 -2.88 16.13 -8.87
C GLN A 145 -4.40 16.09 -8.58
N TYR A 146 -5.19 16.75 -9.44
CA TYR A 146 -6.60 17.05 -9.16
C TYR A 146 -7.46 15.79 -8.95
N LYS A 147 -7.29 14.74 -9.77
CA LYS A 147 -8.02 13.47 -9.61
C LYS A 147 -7.75 12.81 -8.24
N LYS A 148 -6.49 12.80 -7.80
CA LYS A 148 -6.08 12.24 -6.50
C LYS A 148 -6.58 13.11 -5.34
N SER A 149 -6.55 14.44 -5.50
CA SER A 149 -7.11 15.38 -4.52
C SER A 149 -8.61 15.15 -4.31
N ILE A 150 -9.38 14.93 -5.38
CA ILE A 150 -10.81 14.59 -5.30
C ILE A 150 -11.03 13.27 -4.54
N ALA A 151 -10.27 12.21 -4.86
CA ALA A 151 -10.39 10.92 -4.18
C ALA A 151 -10.10 11.00 -2.68
N ASP A 152 -9.10 11.80 -2.28
CA ASP A 152 -8.80 12.07 -0.87
C ASP A 152 -9.90 12.89 -0.19
N ILE A 153 -10.53 13.86 -0.89
CA ILE A 153 -11.68 14.60 -0.35
C ILE A 153 -12.85 13.65 -0.07
N ASP A 154 -13.14 12.75 -0.99
CA ASP A 154 -14.22 11.77 -0.84
C ASP A 154 -13.93 10.81 0.31
N SER A 155 -12.67 10.39 0.46
CA SER A 155 -12.22 9.59 1.61
C SER A 155 -12.36 10.35 2.92
N ALA A 156 -11.99 11.63 2.97
CA ALA A 156 -12.12 12.45 4.17
C ALA A 156 -13.58 12.55 4.61
N LEU A 157 -14.50 12.85 3.68
CA LEU A 157 -15.93 12.90 3.96
C LEU A 157 -16.47 11.55 4.44
N LYS A 158 -16.10 10.45 3.76
CA LYS A 158 -16.48 9.08 4.13
C LYS A 158 -16.08 8.70 5.56
N PHE A 159 -14.91 9.15 6.03
CA PHE A 159 -14.40 8.81 7.36
C PHE A 159 -14.77 9.82 8.46
N GLY A 160 -15.74 10.71 8.21
CA GLY A 160 -16.28 11.61 9.24
C GLY A 160 -15.50 12.91 9.39
N TYR A 161 -15.04 13.52 8.28
CA TYR A 161 -14.50 14.88 8.35
C TYR A 161 -15.55 15.86 8.93
N PRO A 162 -15.16 16.81 9.81
CA PRO A 162 -16.14 17.64 10.52
C PRO A 162 -17.06 18.45 9.58
N GLN A 163 -18.38 18.34 9.78
CA GLN A 163 -19.39 18.96 8.92
C GLN A 163 -19.24 20.47 8.77
N ALA A 164 -18.93 21.17 9.87
CA ALA A 164 -18.66 22.60 9.87
C ALA A 164 -17.51 23.02 8.92
N GLN A 165 -16.65 22.09 8.52
CA GLN A 165 -15.52 22.32 7.61
C GLN A 165 -15.72 21.74 6.21
N HIS A 166 -16.89 21.14 5.91
CA HIS A 166 -17.18 20.55 4.60
C HIS A 166 -17.07 21.57 3.46
N HIS A 167 -17.41 22.84 3.71
CA HIS A 167 -17.24 23.92 2.73
C HIS A 167 -15.81 24.04 2.20
N LYS A 168 -14.78 23.81 3.03
CA LYS A 168 -13.36 23.88 2.61
C LYS A 168 -13.01 22.78 1.63
N LEU A 169 -13.55 21.58 1.85
CA LEU A 169 -13.35 20.45 0.95
C LEU A 169 -14.16 20.62 -0.34
N ALA A 170 -15.39 21.12 -0.25
CA ALA A 170 -16.23 21.41 -1.40
C ALA A 170 -15.60 22.46 -2.32
N GLU A 171 -15.10 23.57 -1.75
CA GLU A 171 -14.39 24.60 -2.51
C GLU A 171 -13.17 24.01 -3.25
N ARG A 172 -12.35 23.22 -2.55
CA ARG A 172 -11.19 22.56 -3.16
C ARG A 172 -11.60 21.57 -4.25
N LYS A 173 -12.61 20.74 -4.01
CA LYS A 173 -13.12 19.76 -4.98
C LYS A 173 -13.69 20.46 -6.21
N ALA A 174 -14.42 21.56 -6.05
CA ALA A 174 -14.90 22.37 -7.16
C ALA A 174 -13.74 22.95 -7.99
N LYS A 175 -12.71 23.51 -7.35
CA LYS A 175 -11.49 23.97 -8.06
C LYS A 175 -10.79 22.86 -8.83
N CYS A 176 -10.69 21.66 -8.24
CA CYS A 176 -10.18 20.47 -8.94
C CYS A 176 -11.04 20.12 -10.17
N LEU A 177 -12.38 20.12 -10.03
CA LEU A 177 -13.31 19.80 -11.12
C LEU A 177 -13.23 20.84 -12.26
N ILE A 178 -13.17 22.12 -11.94
CA ILE A 178 -12.96 23.21 -12.91
C ILE A 178 -11.64 23.01 -13.66
N ALA A 179 -10.55 22.71 -12.95
CA ALA A 179 -9.25 22.44 -13.58
C ALA A 179 -9.27 21.19 -14.49
N LEU A 180 -10.17 20.25 -14.23
CA LEU A 180 -10.44 19.07 -15.06
C LEU A 180 -11.51 19.30 -16.13
N LYS A 181 -11.95 20.55 -16.35
CA LYS A 181 -13.01 20.96 -17.30
C LYS A 181 -14.39 20.35 -17.01
N LYS A 182 -14.63 19.89 -15.78
CA LYS A 182 -15.90 19.33 -15.30
C LYS A 182 -16.77 20.41 -14.65
N HIS A 183 -17.05 21.49 -15.39
CA HIS A 183 -17.73 22.68 -14.87
C HIS A 183 -19.15 22.39 -14.33
N LYS A 184 -19.92 21.53 -15.02
CA LYS A 184 -21.27 21.14 -14.59
C LYS A 184 -21.26 20.39 -13.24
N GLU A 185 -20.30 19.48 -13.05
CA GLU A 185 -20.12 18.77 -11.76
C GLU A 185 -19.70 19.73 -10.64
N ALA A 186 -18.82 20.70 -10.95
CA ALA A 186 -18.38 21.70 -9.98
C ALA A 186 -19.54 22.59 -9.50
N LYS A 187 -20.36 23.08 -10.44
CA LYS A 187 -21.53 23.90 -10.14
C LYS A 187 -22.52 23.16 -9.25
N SER A 188 -22.93 21.96 -9.65
CA SER A 188 -23.88 21.13 -8.88
C SER A 188 -23.37 20.82 -7.46
N LEU A 189 -22.07 20.59 -7.30
CA LEU A 189 -21.44 20.39 -5.99
C LEU A 189 -21.57 21.64 -5.11
N LEU A 190 -21.32 22.83 -5.66
CA LEU A 190 -21.37 24.08 -4.90
C LEU A 190 -22.79 24.44 -4.51
N GLU A 191 -23.75 24.34 -5.43
CA GLU A 191 -25.20 24.54 -5.16
C GLU A 191 -25.67 23.66 -4.01
N LYS A 192 -25.38 22.35 -4.09
CA LYS A 192 -25.73 21.38 -3.04
C LYS A 192 -25.07 21.72 -1.70
N THR A 193 -23.81 22.15 -1.73
CA THR A 193 -23.03 22.50 -0.53
C THR A 193 -23.62 23.72 0.15
N ILE A 194 -23.92 24.78 -0.60
CA ILE A 194 -24.51 26.02 -0.09
C ILE A 194 -25.88 25.74 0.53
N ALA A 195 -26.72 24.95 -0.15
CA ALA A 195 -28.03 24.56 0.37
C ALA A 195 -27.91 23.80 1.71
N THR A 196 -27.02 22.80 1.76
CA THR A 196 -26.88 21.89 2.91
C THR A 196 -26.21 22.56 4.11
N LEU A 197 -25.24 23.44 3.89
CA LEU A 197 -24.42 24.04 4.96
C LEU A 197 -24.81 25.49 5.27
N SER A 198 -25.90 26.00 4.69
CA SER A 198 -26.33 27.41 4.80
C SER A 198 -26.38 27.95 6.24
N SER A 199 -26.78 27.13 7.21
CA SER A 199 -26.82 27.48 8.64
C SER A 199 -25.52 27.25 9.42
N LEU A 200 -24.55 26.54 8.81
CA LEU A 200 -23.30 26.12 9.45
C LEU A 200 -22.07 26.94 9.01
N ILE A 201 -22.20 27.72 7.93
CA ILE A 201 -21.12 28.52 7.36
C ILE A 201 -21.38 30.01 7.58
N THR A 202 -20.31 30.80 7.57
CA THR A 202 -20.43 32.26 7.63
C THR A 202 -20.97 32.82 6.33
N GLU A 203 -21.60 33.99 6.39
CA GLU A 203 -22.10 34.69 5.20
C GLU A 203 -20.97 34.98 4.19
N ASP A 204 -19.76 35.30 4.68
CA ASP A 204 -18.59 35.49 3.82
C ASP A 204 -18.17 34.20 3.10
N THR A 205 -18.26 33.06 3.78
CA THR A 205 -17.98 31.75 3.18
C THR A 205 -19.01 31.43 2.11
N LYS A 206 -20.30 31.66 2.41
CA LYS A 206 -21.40 31.45 1.48
C LYS A 206 -21.20 32.27 0.19
N LYS A 207 -20.95 33.58 0.32
CA LYS A 207 -20.66 34.47 -0.82
C LYS A 207 -19.45 34.02 -1.64
N SER A 208 -18.41 33.51 -0.97
CA SER A 208 -17.22 33.00 -1.66
C SER A 208 -17.52 31.76 -2.49
N LEU A 209 -18.38 30.85 -2.00
CA LEU A 209 -18.84 29.68 -2.74
C LEU A 209 -19.77 30.06 -3.90
N GLU A 210 -20.71 30.98 -3.68
CA GLU A 210 -21.62 31.50 -4.73
C GLU A 210 -20.84 32.16 -5.87
N LYS A 211 -19.78 32.91 -5.53
CA LYS A 211 -18.88 33.47 -6.53
C LYS A 211 -18.19 32.38 -7.35
N LEU A 212 -17.63 31.36 -6.69
CA LEU A 212 -16.98 30.25 -7.38
C LEU A 212 -17.98 29.46 -8.24
N GLU A 213 -19.24 29.34 -7.80
CA GLU A 213 -20.33 28.73 -8.54
C GLU A 213 -20.66 29.54 -9.80
N ALA A 214 -20.77 30.87 -9.69
CA ALA A 214 -21.01 31.75 -10.82
C ALA A 214 -19.87 31.70 -11.86
N ASP A 215 -18.63 31.56 -11.39
CA ASP A 215 -17.42 31.39 -12.23
C ASP A 215 -17.37 30.01 -12.91
N CYS A 216 -18.23 29.05 -12.53
CA CYS A 216 -18.38 27.76 -13.23
C CYS A 216 -19.17 27.94 -14.53
N HIS A 217 -18.58 28.63 -15.52
CA HIS A 217 -19.16 28.71 -16.85
C HIS A 217 -19.10 27.35 -17.55
N CYS A 218 -20.21 26.95 -18.17
CA CYS A 218 -20.21 25.86 -19.12
C CYS A 218 -19.75 26.42 -20.47
N ASP A 219 -18.58 26.00 -20.95
CA ASP A 219 -18.28 26.08 -22.38
C ASP A 219 -19.19 25.05 -23.10
N ASP A 220 -20.48 25.37 -23.21
CA ASP A 220 -21.39 24.68 -24.14
C ASP A 220 -21.34 25.34 -25.54
N GLN A 221 -20.41 26.26 -25.79
CA GLN A 221 -20.15 26.82 -27.12
C GLN A 221 -19.03 26.04 -27.84
N LEU A 222 -19.36 24.87 -28.37
CA LEU A 222 -18.76 24.42 -29.63
C LEU A 222 -19.34 25.29 -30.76
N THR A 223 -18.81 26.50 -30.93
CA THR A 223 -19.01 27.26 -32.17
C THR A 223 -17.85 26.98 -33.10
N SER A 224 -18.17 26.61 -34.33
CA SER A 224 -17.30 26.09 -35.38
C SER A 224 -16.25 27.07 -35.94
N ASP A 225 -16.12 28.28 -35.40
CA ASP A 225 -15.18 29.28 -35.92
C ASP A 225 -14.22 29.71 -34.82
N GLY A 226 -13.05 29.05 -34.81
CA GLY A 226 -11.96 29.38 -33.91
C GLY A 226 -11.45 30.79 -34.13
N ILE A 227 -11.67 31.66 -33.14
CA ILE A 227 -10.78 32.73 -32.66
C ILE A 227 -11.23 33.01 -31.22
N TYR A 228 -10.50 32.49 -30.23
CA TYR A 228 -10.64 32.97 -28.85
C TYR A 228 -9.85 34.28 -28.71
N LYS A 229 -10.53 35.33 -28.25
CA LYS A 229 -9.88 36.59 -27.85
C LYS A 229 -9.03 36.33 -26.61
N ASP A 230 -7.73 36.54 -26.74
CA ASP A 230 -6.74 36.45 -25.67
C ASP A 230 -7.13 37.30 -24.45
N GLN A 231 -7.33 36.62 -23.31
CA GLN A 231 -6.96 37.19 -22.01
C GLN A 231 -5.49 36.85 -21.71
N PRO A 232 -4.77 37.62 -20.88
CA PRO A 232 -3.32 37.57 -20.82
C PRO A 232 -2.83 36.16 -20.51
N GLN A 233 -2.30 35.51 -21.54
CA GLN A 233 -1.66 34.22 -21.45
C GLN A 233 -0.48 34.34 -20.49
N ARG A 234 -0.65 33.92 -19.23
CA ARG A 234 0.49 33.36 -18.49
C ARG A 234 0.93 32.16 -19.30
N LYS A 235 2.00 32.32 -20.08
CA LYS A 235 2.62 31.32 -20.96
C LYS A 235 2.30 29.91 -20.47
N LEU A 236 1.25 29.33 -21.04
CA LEU A 236 0.93 27.93 -20.91
C LEU A 236 1.93 27.25 -21.83
N SER A 237 3.17 27.11 -21.35
CA SER A 237 4.11 26.17 -21.95
C SER A 237 3.37 24.85 -22.04
N SER A 238 3.28 24.31 -23.25
CA SER A 238 2.73 23.01 -23.59
C SER A 238 3.04 21.96 -22.50
N LEU A 239 2.13 21.79 -21.55
CA LEU A 239 2.24 20.79 -20.49
C LEU A 239 1.41 19.59 -20.92
N SER A 240 2.03 18.77 -21.76
CA SER A 240 1.64 17.37 -21.89
C SER A 240 1.92 16.66 -20.57
N ASN A 241 0.85 16.09 -20.01
CA ASN A 241 0.82 15.11 -18.92
C ASN A 241 1.17 15.58 -17.51
N ASP A 242 0.51 14.90 -16.57
CA ASP A 242 0.54 15.01 -15.11
C ASP A 242 1.93 14.74 -14.48
N GLU A 243 3.01 15.30 -15.02
CA GLU A 243 4.35 15.06 -14.54
C GLU A 243 4.70 16.01 -13.38
N LEU A 244 4.35 15.58 -12.17
CA LEU A 244 5.44 15.52 -11.20
C LEU A 244 6.49 14.56 -11.78
N LEU A 245 7.77 14.95 -11.73
CA LEU A 245 8.95 14.15 -12.13
C LEU A 245 9.04 12.72 -11.52
N PHE A 246 8.03 12.30 -10.74
CA PHE A 246 7.98 11.08 -9.96
C PHE A 246 6.68 10.29 -10.13
N ALA A 247 5.86 10.60 -11.15
CA ALA A 247 4.81 9.68 -11.58
C ALA A 247 5.46 8.47 -12.25
N PHE A 248 6.00 7.54 -11.46
CA PHE A 248 6.39 6.23 -11.95
C PHE A 248 5.13 5.51 -12.44
N THR A 249 4.78 5.71 -13.70
CA THR A 249 3.87 4.83 -14.40
C THR A 249 4.62 3.52 -14.58
N ASN A 250 4.24 2.49 -13.83
CA ASN A 250 4.78 1.17 -14.06
C ASN A 250 4.48 0.78 -15.51
N PRO A 251 5.51 0.47 -16.33
CA PRO A 251 5.27 0.03 -17.69
C PRO A 251 4.44 -1.25 -17.66
N SER A 252 3.52 -1.38 -18.62
CA SER A 252 2.83 -2.65 -18.81
C SER A 252 3.87 -3.73 -19.15
N PRO A 253 3.69 -4.97 -18.68
CA PRO A 253 4.57 -6.06 -19.06
C PRO A 253 4.68 -6.17 -20.59
N PRO A 254 5.86 -6.53 -21.13
CA PRO A 254 5.99 -6.74 -22.57
C PRO A 254 5.11 -7.91 -23.02
N ILE A 255 4.77 -7.93 -24.31
CA ILE A 255 3.94 -8.98 -24.91
C ILE A 255 4.83 -9.96 -25.68
N LEU A 256 4.63 -11.25 -25.47
CA LEU A 256 5.28 -12.31 -26.27
C LEU A 256 4.68 -12.33 -27.67
N LYS A 257 5.51 -12.24 -28.71
CA LYS A 257 5.07 -12.30 -30.11
C LYS A 257 4.58 -13.68 -30.51
N GLU A 258 5.32 -14.70 -30.11
CA GLU A 258 5.03 -16.11 -30.34
C GLU A 258 5.25 -16.86 -29.05
N VAL A 259 4.30 -17.72 -28.68
CA VAL A 259 4.25 -18.35 -27.37
C VAL A 259 4.56 -19.83 -27.51
N ASN A 260 5.32 -20.40 -26.56
CA ASN A 260 5.48 -21.84 -26.46
C ASN A 260 4.13 -22.48 -26.06
N PRO A 261 3.58 -23.41 -26.86
CA PRO A 261 2.25 -23.98 -26.61
C PRO A 261 2.19 -24.85 -25.35
N LYS A 262 3.33 -25.40 -24.88
CA LYS A 262 3.41 -26.19 -23.65
C LYS A 262 3.58 -25.30 -22.42
N ILE A 263 4.21 -24.14 -22.57
CA ILE A 263 4.57 -23.24 -21.46
C ILE A 263 4.26 -21.79 -21.88
N PRO A 264 3.01 -21.32 -21.69
CA PRO A 264 2.57 -20.04 -22.26
C PRO A 264 3.28 -18.79 -21.73
N VAL A 265 4.03 -18.90 -20.62
CA VAL A 265 4.88 -17.81 -20.12
C VAL A 265 6.18 -17.66 -20.90
N PHE A 266 6.51 -18.60 -21.79
CA PHE A 266 7.72 -18.60 -22.61
C PHE A 266 7.43 -18.24 -24.06
N SER A 267 8.41 -17.60 -24.69
CA SER A 267 8.50 -17.48 -26.14
C SER A 267 8.60 -18.86 -26.79
N SER A 268 8.14 -18.98 -28.04
CA SER A 268 8.37 -20.16 -28.90
C SER A 268 9.85 -20.55 -29.02
N ALA A 269 10.76 -19.61 -28.76
CA ALA A 269 12.21 -19.79 -28.78
C ALA A 269 12.77 -20.59 -27.58
N LEU A 270 11.97 -20.86 -26.54
CA LEU A 270 12.42 -21.56 -25.34
C LEU A 270 11.70 -22.89 -25.17
N ASP A 271 12.37 -23.87 -24.58
CA ASP A 271 11.74 -25.09 -24.05
C ASP A 271 12.40 -25.51 -22.72
N LEU A 272 11.73 -26.38 -21.95
CA LEU A 272 12.31 -27.01 -20.78
C LEU A 272 13.04 -28.30 -21.15
N SER A 273 14.23 -28.47 -20.60
CA SER A 273 15.04 -29.68 -20.72
C SER A 273 15.52 -30.15 -19.36
N TYR A 274 15.69 -31.46 -19.23
CA TYR A 274 16.27 -32.08 -18.05
C TYR A 274 17.51 -32.89 -18.43
N SER A 275 18.58 -32.73 -17.67
CA SER A 275 19.71 -33.65 -17.70
C SER A 275 20.12 -34.05 -16.28
N LYS A 276 20.70 -35.25 -16.11
CA LYS A 276 21.21 -35.68 -14.80
C LYS A 276 22.30 -34.76 -14.25
N SER A 277 23.11 -34.15 -15.12
CA SER A 277 24.24 -33.29 -14.72
C SER A 277 23.83 -31.86 -14.38
N ARG A 278 22.77 -31.32 -15.00
CA ARG A 278 22.34 -29.91 -14.82
C ARG A 278 20.96 -29.76 -14.17
N GLY A 279 20.20 -30.84 -14.04
CA GLY A 279 18.82 -30.80 -13.59
C GLY A 279 17.89 -30.17 -14.64
N ARG A 280 16.83 -29.50 -14.16
CA ARG A 280 15.87 -28.75 -15.01
C ARG A 280 16.54 -27.47 -15.51
N SER A 281 16.45 -27.22 -16.79
CA SER A 281 17.03 -26.06 -17.46
C SER A 281 16.08 -25.54 -18.53
N VAL A 282 16.18 -24.24 -18.82
CA VAL A 282 15.54 -23.61 -19.98
C VAL A 282 16.57 -23.59 -21.10
N ILE A 283 16.19 -24.07 -22.29
CA ILE A 283 17.06 -24.14 -23.47
C ILE A 283 16.47 -23.31 -24.61
N ALA A 284 17.32 -22.81 -25.49
CA ALA A 284 16.90 -22.18 -26.74
C ALA A 284 16.62 -23.27 -27.80
N THR A 285 15.49 -23.16 -28.52
CA THR A 285 15.10 -24.05 -29.62
C THR A 285 15.50 -23.52 -31.00
N ARG A 286 15.88 -22.23 -31.05
CA ARG A 286 16.36 -21.52 -32.24
C ARG A 286 17.27 -20.36 -31.80
N ASP A 287 17.90 -19.71 -32.78
CA ASP A 287 18.63 -18.47 -32.54
C ASP A 287 17.68 -17.38 -32.03
N ILE A 288 18.15 -16.64 -31.02
CA ILE A 288 17.43 -15.54 -30.35
C ILE A 288 18.12 -14.23 -30.75
N LYS A 289 17.36 -13.30 -31.31
CA LYS A 289 17.88 -11.98 -31.67
C LYS A 289 17.93 -11.04 -30.45
N PRO A 290 18.90 -10.11 -30.41
CA PRO A 290 18.93 -9.08 -29.37
C PRO A 290 17.61 -8.31 -29.28
N GLY A 291 17.09 -8.13 -28.06
CA GLY A 291 15.84 -7.43 -27.78
C GLY A 291 14.57 -8.29 -27.87
N GLU A 292 14.65 -9.58 -28.22
CA GLU A 292 13.50 -10.49 -28.14
C GLU A 292 13.09 -10.74 -26.68
N VAL A 293 11.78 -10.71 -26.42
CA VAL A 293 11.20 -11.06 -25.12
C VAL A 293 11.13 -12.58 -25.02
N LEU A 294 11.80 -13.14 -24.02
CA LEU A 294 11.93 -14.59 -23.86
C LEU A 294 10.90 -15.20 -22.93
N ALA A 295 10.55 -14.51 -21.86
CA ALA A 295 9.55 -14.96 -20.91
C ALA A 295 8.81 -13.78 -20.31
N VAL A 296 7.52 -13.96 -20.06
CA VAL A 296 6.66 -13.02 -19.33
C VAL A 296 5.85 -13.83 -18.34
N GLU A 297 6.21 -13.72 -17.07
CA GLU A 297 5.61 -14.49 -16.00
C GLU A 297 5.20 -13.56 -14.85
N ALA A 298 3.95 -13.69 -14.40
CA ALA A 298 3.52 -13.07 -13.17
C ALA A 298 4.09 -13.89 -11.99
N PRO A 299 4.81 -13.27 -11.04
CA PRO A 299 5.39 -14.02 -9.94
C PRO A 299 4.28 -14.69 -9.13
N TYR A 300 4.45 -15.98 -8.81
CA TYR A 300 3.53 -16.65 -7.87
C TYR A 300 3.47 -15.86 -6.56
N ILE A 301 4.63 -15.43 -6.07
CA ILE A 301 4.79 -14.57 -4.89
C ILE A 301 5.94 -13.60 -5.13
N SER A 302 5.74 -12.35 -4.71
CA SER A 302 6.75 -11.30 -4.67
C SER A 302 6.84 -10.73 -3.26
N MET A 303 7.92 -10.02 -2.98
CA MET A 303 8.11 -9.26 -1.74
C MET A 303 8.89 -7.99 -2.03
N LEU A 304 8.58 -6.93 -1.30
CA LEU A 304 9.38 -5.71 -1.30
C LEU A 304 10.63 -5.91 -0.44
N ILE A 305 11.79 -5.71 -1.05
CA ILE A 305 13.08 -5.76 -0.36
C ILE A 305 13.39 -4.37 0.19
N SER A 306 13.73 -4.25 1.47
CA SER A 306 14.37 -3.04 2.02
C SER A 306 15.12 -3.39 3.28
N GLU A 307 16.37 -2.97 3.36
CA GLU A 307 17.24 -3.14 4.55
C GLU A 307 16.66 -2.43 5.79
N ASP A 308 15.91 -1.34 5.58
CA ASP A 308 15.34 -0.49 6.63
C ASP A 308 13.80 -0.49 6.67
N HIS A 309 13.15 -1.40 5.93
CA HIS A 309 11.68 -1.46 5.79
C HIS A 309 11.04 -0.22 5.16
N SER A 310 11.82 0.71 4.59
CA SER A 310 11.30 1.93 3.96
C SER A 310 10.43 1.64 2.74
N ASN A 311 10.76 0.60 1.97
CA ASN A 311 10.02 0.26 0.76
C ASN A 311 8.59 -0.19 1.04
N LEU A 312 8.31 -0.72 2.23
CA LEU A 312 6.96 -1.10 2.66
C LEU A 312 6.03 0.11 2.86
N ARG A 313 6.59 1.32 2.96
CA ARG A 313 5.85 2.57 3.22
C ARG A 313 5.61 3.42 1.99
N ASN A 314 6.30 3.14 0.88
CA ASN A 314 6.19 3.90 -0.37
C ASN A 314 5.89 3.02 -1.60
N HIS A 315 6.02 1.68 -1.52
CA HIS A 315 5.61 0.76 -2.58
C HIS A 315 4.43 -0.12 -2.17
N CYS A 316 3.54 -0.39 -3.13
CA CYS A 316 2.40 -1.26 -2.94
C CYS A 316 2.83 -2.68 -2.57
N TYR A 317 2.21 -3.23 -1.54
CA TYR A 317 2.53 -4.57 -1.03
C TYR A 317 2.13 -5.74 -1.97
N VAL A 318 1.35 -5.45 -3.01
CA VAL A 318 0.89 -6.41 -4.01
C VAL A 318 1.64 -6.26 -5.32
N CYS A 319 1.50 -5.12 -6.00
CA CYS A 319 2.05 -4.90 -7.34
C CYS A 319 3.44 -4.24 -7.34
N THR A 320 4.01 -3.98 -6.16
CA THR A 320 5.32 -3.32 -5.95
C THR A 320 5.46 -1.95 -6.60
N ALA A 321 4.37 -1.35 -7.08
CA ALA A 321 4.37 0.00 -7.64
C ALA A 321 4.63 1.04 -6.56
N HIS A 322 5.47 2.03 -6.85
CA HIS A 322 5.58 3.21 -6.00
C HIS A 322 4.23 3.94 -5.95
N SER A 323 3.80 4.37 -4.75
CA SER A 323 2.52 5.02 -4.54
C SER A 323 2.70 6.44 -4.02
N LEU A 324 2.23 7.42 -4.79
CA LEU A 324 2.20 8.82 -4.37
C LEU A 324 1.19 9.06 -3.24
N THR A 325 0.05 8.35 -3.31
CA THR A 325 -1.08 8.47 -2.38
C THR A 325 -1.41 7.09 -1.82
N PRO A 326 -0.55 6.54 -0.94
CA PRO A 326 -0.75 5.23 -0.35
C PRO A 326 -2.09 5.12 0.37
N LEU A 327 -2.73 3.97 0.18
CA LEU A 327 -3.85 3.50 0.98
C LEU A 327 -3.31 2.58 2.09
N PRO A 328 -3.72 2.79 3.35
CA PRO A 328 -3.19 2.01 4.47
C PRO A 328 -3.89 0.65 4.58
N CYS A 329 -3.22 -0.32 5.20
CA CYS A 329 -3.91 -1.43 5.84
C CYS A 329 -4.78 -0.89 6.99
N ALA A 330 -5.98 -1.45 7.19
CA ALA A 330 -6.86 -1.04 8.29
C ALA A 330 -6.29 -1.42 9.68
N GLN A 331 -5.58 -2.55 9.75
CA GLN A 331 -5.12 -3.13 11.00
C GLN A 331 -3.67 -2.71 11.32
N CYS A 332 -2.73 -2.93 10.40
CA CYS A 332 -1.32 -2.60 10.62
C CYS A 332 -0.88 -1.27 10.00
N ASN A 333 0.27 -0.77 10.45
CA ASN A 333 0.94 0.42 9.94
C ASN A 333 2.19 0.07 9.09
N LYS A 334 2.34 -1.21 8.70
CA LYS A 334 3.57 -1.70 8.08
C LYS A 334 3.53 -1.62 6.56
N VAL A 335 2.38 -1.84 5.95
CA VAL A 335 2.24 -1.97 4.49
C VAL A 335 1.25 -0.97 3.93
N ILE A 336 1.44 -0.65 2.65
CA ILE A 336 0.57 0.23 1.89
C ILE A 336 0.09 -0.44 0.60
N PHE A 337 -0.95 0.14 0.00
CA PHE A 337 -1.49 -0.25 -1.29
C PHE A 337 -1.61 0.97 -2.21
N CYS A 338 -1.46 0.78 -3.52
CA CYS A 338 -1.61 1.88 -4.48
C CYS A 338 -3.06 2.11 -4.93
N SER A 339 -3.96 1.16 -4.70
CA SER A 339 -5.37 1.20 -5.09
C SER A 339 -6.22 0.31 -4.18
N ASP A 340 -7.53 0.54 -4.18
CA ASP A 340 -8.48 -0.33 -3.46
C ASP A 340 -8.40 -1.77 -3.97
N SER A 341 -8.31 -1.97 -5.30
CA SER A 341 -8.14 -3.29 -5.91
C SER A 341 -6.89 -4.03 -5.39
N CYS A 342 -5.73 -3.36 -5.30
CA CYS A 342 -4.54 -3.98 -4.72
C CYS A 342 -4.70 -4.22 -3.22
N ARG A 343 -5.42 -3.38 -2.48
CA ARG A 343 -5.68 -3.60 -1.05
C ARG A 343 -6.55 -4.84 -0.85
N ASP A 344 -7.62 -4.97 -1.61
CA ASP A 344 -8.56 -6.07 -1.51
C ASP A 344 -7.92 -7.39 -1.94
N GLU A 345 -7.12 -7.37 -3.01
CA GLU A 345 -6.31 -8.52 -3.43
C GLU A 345 -5.31 -8.93 -2.34
N GLY A 346 -4.56 -7.98 -1.79
CA GLY A 346 -3.56 -8.26 -0.77
C GLY A 346 -4.18 -8.85 0.50
N ILE A 347 -5.26 -8.24 1.00
CA ILE A 347 -5.99 -8.71 2.19
C ILE A 347 -6.57 -10.10 1.97
N SER A 348 -7.21 -10.35 0.82
CA SER A 348 -7.85 -11.63 0.53
C SER A 348 -6.86 -12.77 0.32
N LYS A 349 -5.71 -12.53 -0.33
CA LYS A 349 -4.78 -13.59 -0.72
C LYS A 349 -3.76 -13.98 0.34
N PHE A 350 -3.24 -13.03 1.11
CA PHE A 350 -2.13 -13.33 2.04
C PHE A 350 -2.05 -12.40 3.23
N HIS A 351 -2.25 -11.09 3.06
CA HIS A 351 -1.95 -10.11 4.10
C HIS A 351 -2.83 -10.26 5.34
N SER A 352 -4.07 -10.78 5.23
CA SER A 352 -4.91 -11.05 6.40
C SER A 352 -4.23 -12.00 7.41
N VAL A 353 -3.51 -13.02 6.90
CA VAL A 353 -2.72 -13.95 7.71
C VAL A 353 -1.40 -13.31 8.15
N GLU A 354 -0.76 -12.52 7.28
CA GLU A 354 0.52 -11.88 7.60
C GLU A 354 0.40 -10.72 8.60
N CYS A 355 -0.74 -10.01 8.62
CA CYS A 355 -0.88 -8.71 9.27
C CYS A 355 -0.46 -8.70 10.74
N SER A 356 -0.86 -9.71 11.51
CA SER A 356 -0.60 -9.81 12.94
C SER A 356 0.84 -10.20 13.28
N VAL A 357 1.50 -10.97 12.40
CA VAL A 357 2.85 -11.48 12.63
C VAL A 357 3.92 -10.67 11.92
N LEU A 358 3.55 -9.90 10.89
CA LEU A 358 4.48 -9.14 10.06
C LEU A 358 5.38 -8.20 10.88
N PRO A 359 4.88 -7.41 11.86
CA PRO A 359 5.77 -6.59 12.69
C PRO A 359 6.89 -7.41 13.35
N THR A 360 6.55 -8.58 13.87
CA THR A 360 7.52 -9.48 14.49
C THR A 360 8.43 -10.11 13.46
N LEU A 361 7.91 -10.58 12.32
CA LEU A 361 8.74 -11.13 11.25
C LEU A 361 9.81 -10.12 10.83
N LEU A 362 9.42 -8.85 10.61
CA LEU A 362 10.31 -7.72 10.24
C LEU A 362 11.42 -7.45 11.27
N ASP A 363 11.16 -7.72 12.55
CA ASP A 363 12.12 -7.55 13.64
C ASP A 363 13.05 -8.76 13.84
N LEU A 364 12.64 -9.95 13.40
CA LEU A 364 13.38 -11.21 13.57
C LEU A 364 14.58 -11.39 12.62
N ASP A 365 14.74 -10.49 11.63
CA ASP A 365 15.81 -10.52 10.63
C ASP A 365 16.11 -11.93 10.06
N MET A 366 15.06 -12.67 9.70
CA MET A 366 15.16 -14.07 9.22
C MET A 366 15.70 -14.19 7.79
N GLY A 367 16.16 -13.10 7.19
CA GLY A 367 16.49 -13.00 5.77
C GLY A 367 15.26 -13.15 4.85
N MET A 368 15.43 -12.78 3.58
CA MET A 368 14.33 -12.70 2.60
C MET A 368 13.58 -14.03 2.40
N ASN A 369 14.30 -15.15 2.45
CA ASN A 369 13.74 -16.47 2.19
C ASN A 369 12.71 -16.90 3.24
N GLY A 370 12.89 -16.49 4.51
CA GLY A 370 11.94 -16.81 5.58
C GLY A 370 10.57 -16.21 5.32
N TYR A 371 10.53 -14.94 4.92
CA TYR A 371 9.26 -14.27 4.59
C TYR A 371 8.63 -14.79 3.31
N LEU A 372 9.43 -15.07 2.28
CA LEU A 372 8.92 -15.68 1.05
C LEU A 372 8.27 -17.03 1.36
N ALA A 373 8.93 -17.88 2.16
CA ALA A 373 8.38 -19.16 2.59
C ALA A 373 7.08 -18.98 3.38
N PHE A 374 7.03 -18.03 4.32
CA PHE A 374 5.81 -17.73 5.07
C PHE A 374 4.67 -17.31 4.15
N ARG A 375 4.93 -16.41 3.19
CA ARG A 375 3.93 -15.98 2.21
C ARG A 375 3.47 -17.12 1.30
N VAL A 376 4.35 -18.05 0.92
CA VAL A 376 3.97 -19.30 0.21
C VAL A 376 2.93 -20.07 0.99
N ILE A 377 3.15 -20.24 2.28
CA ILE A 377 2.22 -20.96 3.16
C ILE A 377 0.92 -20.15 3.34
N ALA A 378 0.99 -18.84 3.52
CA ALA A 378 -0.18 -17.99 3.69
C ALA A 378 -1.08 -17.95 2.44
N ARG A 379 -0.47 -17.95 1.24
CA ARG A 379 -1.20 -17.92 -0.04
C ARG A 379 -1.70 -19.29 -0.49
N THR A 380 -1.05 -20.37 -0.09
CA THR A 380 -1.35 -21.72 -0.59
C THR A 380 -2.18 -22.50 0.42
N PRO A 381 -3.46 -22.81 0.14
CA PRO A 381 -4.28 -23.60 1.05
C PRO A 381 -3.64 -24.93 1.40
N PHE A 382 -3.84 -25.40 2.63
CA PHE A 382 -3.29 -26.68 3.09
C PHE A 382 -3.67 -27.85 2.18
N GLN A 383 -4.89 -27.86 1.64
CA GLN A 383 -5.34 -28.89 0.69
C GLN A 383 -4.48 -28.92 -0.58
N GLN A 384 -4.15 -27.74 -1.12
CA GLN A 384 -3.31 -27.61 -2.30
C GLN A 384 -1.86 -28.04 -1.99
N LEU A 385 -1.30 -27.60 -0.86
CA LEU A 385 0.02 -28.07 -0.41
C LEU A 385 0.06 -29.59 -0.26
N ARG A 386 -0.98 -30.19 0.30
CA ARG A 386 -1.06 -31.65 0.47
C ARG A 386 -1.13 -32.41 -0.86
N SER A 387 -1.75 -31.83 -1.89
CA SER A 387 -1.84 -32.46 -3.22
C SER A 387 -0.52 -32.47 -3.99
N ILE A 388 0.40 -31.54 -3.71
CA ILE A 388 1.68 -31.42 -4.43
C ILE A 388 2.84 -32.13 -3.74
N VAL A 389 2.71 -32.48 -2.46
CA VAL A 389 3.73 -33.25 -1.73
C VAL A 389 3.62 -34.71 -2.17
N PRO A 390 4.68 -35.30 -2.77
CA PRO A 390 4.69 -36.72 -3.12
C PRO A 390 4.45 -37.56 -1.87
N LYS A 391 3.57 -38.57 -1.99
CA LYS A 391 3.25 -39.50 -0.88
C LYS A 391 4.42 -40.39 -0.54
#